data_AF-A0A7N6FL42-F1
#
_entry.id   AF-A0A7N6FL42-F1
#
_cell.length_a   1.000
_cell.length_b   1.000
_cell.length_c   1.000
_cell.angle_alpha   90.00
_cell.angle_beta   90.00
_cell.angle_gamma   90.00
#
_symmetry.space_group_name_H-M   'P 1'
#
loop_
_entity.id
_entity.type
_entity.pdbx_description
1 polymer ?
#
loop_
_entity_poly.entity_id
_entity_poly.type
_entity_poly.pdbx_seq_one_letter_code
_entity_poly.pdbx_strand_id
1 'polypeptide(L)'
;QAGFNNMLFFSLWLQEHDIETPHGVLHVTMRGVPKGNRPVILTYHDIGLNHKSCFNTLFNYEDMQEITQHFAVVHVDAPGQQEAAPPFPSGYRYPTMDELAEMLPSVMTQVNSVIGIGVGAGAYILSRFALNNPTLVEGLVLINVDPCAEGWIDWAASKLSGWTSNLVDIVMAHHFSTDELTENQELIQTYRLHIAQDINQDNLALFCGSYQYRRDLEIERPIVGLNEDTVNTLTCPALLVVGDTSPAVEAVVECNSRLNPTKTTLLKMADCGGLPQVVQPGKLAEAFKYFVQGMGYKYVIDGDFVMVRSTTTGWESYIPTNYTAKVTHRWLFTGITRYKAVELLMLPTNQTGAFLIRESETSRDCYSLSVLKRSNASYLDCVKHYRISILQNGWVYISPRLTFPSLHDLVEHYSGLLPRLRTLKQTLHPCLGHLHVSFDVLSRSVIFRRKRTESDNSLVSEGLREAITSYLQMTEGNDHSWDT
;
A
#
# COMPACT_ATOMS: atom_id res chain seq x y z
N GLN A 1 -27.81 -16.10 6.51
CA GLN A 1 -28.14 -14.70 6.86
C GLN A 1 -26.92 -13.83 7.16
N ALA A 2 -25.68 -14.31 7.05
CA ALA A 2 -24.46 -13.52 7.29
C ALA A 2 -23.84 -12.87 6.03
N GLY A 3 -24.44 -13.05 4.84
CA GLY A 3 -23.89 -12.55 3.57
C GLY A 3 -24.46 -11.21 3.08
N PHE A 4 -25.48 -10.66 3.75
CA PHE A 4 -26.17 -9.44 3.29
C PHE A 4 -25.74 -8.15 4.00
N ASN A 5 -25.01 -8.23 5.13
CA ASN A 5 -24.65 -7.05 5.91
C ASN A 5 -23.38 -6.32 5.45
N ASN A 6 -22.45 -7.00 4.75
CA ASN A 6 -21.25 -6.31 4.23
C ASN A 6 -21.54 -5.42 3.02
N MET A 7 -22.59 -5.72 2.24
CA MET A 7 -23.00 -4.90 1.10
C MET A 7 -23.73 -3.61 1.52
N LEU A 8 -24.38 -3.62 2.69
CA LEU A 8 -25.13 -2.47 3.23
C LEU A 8 -24.24 -1.45 3.97
N PHE A 9 -23.10 -1.86 4.51
CA PHE A 9 -22.16 -0.91 5.15
C PHE A 9 -21.38 -0.06 4.13
N PHE A 10 -21.16 -0.56 2.91
CA PHE A 10 -20.50 0.17 1.82
C PHE A 10 -21.36 1.32 1.26
N SER A 11 -22.69 1.26 1.42
CA SER A 11 -23.62 2.22 0.79
C SER A 11 -23.86 3.51 1.57
N LEU A 12 -23.24 3.69 2.75
CA LEU A 12 -23.65 4.76 3.66
C LEU A 12 -23.04 6.14 3.38
N TRP A 13 -22.09 6.30 2.45
CA TRP A 13 -21.51 7.61 2.09
C TRP A 13 -20.99 7.70 0.64
N LEU A 14 -21.72 7.18 -0.34
CA LEU A 14 -21.49 7.50 -1.75
C LEU A 14 -22.38 8.70 -2.12
N GLN A 15 -21.78 9.81 -2.55
CA GLN A 15 -22.54 10.97 -3.01
C GLN A 15 -22.04 11.41 -4.38
N GLU A 16 -22.92 11.32 -5.36
CA GLU A 16 -22.70 11.84 -6.71
C GLU A 16 -23.10 13.31 -6.78
N HIS A 17 -22.27 14.12 -7.41
CA HIS A 17 -22.49 15.55 -7.59
C HIS A 17 -22.11 15.96 -9.01
N ASP A 18 -22.95 16.81 -9.59
CA ASP A 18 -22.64 17.51 -10.83
C ASP A 18 -22.14 18.91 -10.48
N ILE A 19 -20.85 19.15 -10.71
CA ILE A 19 -20.19 20.41 -10.35
C ILE A 19 -20.13 21.30 -11.58
N GLU A 20 -20.73 22.49 -11.49
CA GLU A 20 -20.57 23.52 -12.51
C GLU A 20 -19.15 24.08 -12.48
N THR A 21 -18.49 24.11 -13.63
CA THR A 21 -17.13 24.63 -13.80
C THR A 21 -17.09 25.63 -14.97
N PRO A 22 -15.99 26.38 -15.15
CA PRO A 22 -15.86 27.31 -16.28
C PRO A 22 -16.03 26.68 -17.67
N HIS A 23 -15.79 25.36 -17.78
CA HIS A 23 -15.77 24.63 -19.05
C HIS A 23 -16.88 23.57 -19.17
N GLY A 24 -17.93 23.71 -18.35
CA GLY A 24 -19.08 22.80 -18.34
C GLY A 24 -19.24 22.06 -17.02
N VAL A 25 -20.08 21.02 -17.03
CA VAL A 25 -20.39 20.22 -15.84
C VAL A 25 -19.39 19.08 -15.71
N LEU A 26 -18.88 18.88 -14.50
CA LEU A 26 -18.01 17.77 -14.14
C LEU A 26 -18.74 16.86 -13.14
N HIS A 27 -18.94 15.60 -13.51
CA HIS A 27 -19.55 14.61 -12.64
C HIS A 27 -18.50 14.06 -11.67
N VAL A 28 -18.80 14.07 -10.37
CA VAL A 28 -17.91 13.54 -9.34
C VAL A 28 -18.64 12.61 -8.39
N THR A 29 -17.96 11.54 -7.99
CA THR A 29 -18.45 10.60 -6.97
C THR A 29 -17.57 10.71 -5.74
N MET A 30 -18.14 11.18 -4.63
CA MET A 30 -17.46 11.26 -3.34
C MET A 30 -17.69 10.01 -2.51
N ARG A 31 -16.61 9.47 -1.92
CA ARG A 31 -16.63 8.37 -0.94
C ARG A 31 -15.94 8.81 0.36
N GLY A 32 -16.63 8.60 1.48
CA GLY A 32 -16.14 9.03 2.79
C GLY A 32 -16.32 10.54 3.03
N VAL A 33 -15.86 11.01 4.19
CA VAL A 33 -16.00 12.41 4.61
C VAL A 33 -14.61 12.99 4.84
N PRO A 34 -14.28 14.18 4.29
CA PRO A 34 -13.00 14.84 4.57
C PRO A 34 -12.80 15.04 6.07
N LYS A 35 -11.62 14.67 6.60
CA LYS A 35 -11.31 14.71 8.04
C LYS A 35 -10.18 15.69 8.33
N GLY A 36 -10.50 16.80 9.03
CA GLY A 36 -9.52 17.76 9.50
C GLY A 36 -8.70 18.38 8.36
N ASN A 37 -7.38 18.47 8.52
CA ASN A 37 -6.46 18.97 7.51
C ASN A 37 -5.87 17.86 6.60
N ARG A 38 -6.50 16.68 6.53
CA ARG A 38 -6.02 15.63 5.61
C ARG A 38 -6.41 15.98 4.18
N PRO A 39 -5.54 15.69 3.20
CA PRO A 39 -5.86 15.88 1.80
C PRO A 39 -6.94 14.89 1.37
N VAL A 40 -7.59 15.19 0.27
CA VAL A 40 -8.52 14.27 -0.40
C VAL A 40 -7.76 13.49 -1.46
N ILE A 41 -8.09 12.21 -1.63
CA ILE A 41 -7.59 11.43 -2.75
C ILE A 41 -8.47 11.77 -3.96
N LEU A 42 -7.91 12.44 -4.96
CA LEU A 42 -8.60 12.83 -6.19
C LEU A 42 -8.19 11.90 -7.32
N THR A 43 -9.14 11.24 -7.98
CA THR A 43 -8.81 10.34 -9.09
C THR A 43 -9.30 10.88 -10.43
N TYR A 44 -8.49 10.71 -11.48
CA TYR A 44 -8.88 11.05 -12.86
C TYR A 44 -8.55 9.89 -13.79
N HIS A 45 -9.55 9.37 -14.51
CA HIS A 45 -9.42 8.16 -15.32
C HIS A 45 -8.79 8.44 -16.70
N ASP A 46 -8.52 7.37 -17.44
CA ASP A 46 -7.99 7.44 -18.80
C ASP A 46 -9.09 7.40 -19.87
N ILE A 47 -8.74 7.62 -21.13
CA ILE A 47 -9.65 7.56 -22.28
C ILE A 47 -10.33 6.19 -22.40
N GLY A 48 -11.62 6.19 -22.73
CA GLY A 48 -12.42 4.96 -22.82
C GLY A 48 -12.69 4.28 -21.48
N LEU A 49 -12.33 4.91 -20.36
CA LEU A 49 -12.72 4.46 -19.03
C LEU A 49 -13.58 5.54 -18.37
N ASN A 50 -14.12 5.19 -17.21
CA ASN A 50 -14.65 6.12 -16.22
C ASN A 50 -14.08 5.75 -14.85
N HIS A 51 -14.47 6.43 -13.79
CA HIS A 51 -13.91 6.14 -12.46
C HIS A 51 -14.18 4.70 -12.01
N LYS A 52 -15.31 4.12 -12.41
CA LYS A 52 -15.69 2.75 -12.01
C LYS A 52 -14.78 1.74 -12.69
N SER A 53 -14.65 1.79 -14.02
CA SER A 53 -13.81 0.86 -14.77
C SER A 53 -12.32 1.10 -14.59
N CYS A 54 -11.91 2.31 -14.21
CA CYS A 54 -10.51 2.65 -13.99
C CYS A 54 -10.04 2.33 -12.55
N PHE A 55 -10.86 2.57 -11.53
CA PHE A 55 -10.39 2.59 -10.13
C PHE A 55 -11.14 1.68 -9.16
N ASN A 56 -12.34 1.16 -9.47
CA ASN A 56 -13.08 0.35 -8.48
C ASN A 56 -12.28 -0.88 -8.04
N THR A 57 -11.58 -1.56 -8.95
CA THR A 57 -10.74 -2.72 -8.62
C THR A 57 -9.68 -2.37 -7.57
N LEU A 58 -8.99 -1.24 -7.75
CA LEU A 58 -7.97 -0.77 -6.80
C LEU A 58 -8.60 -0.36 -5.47
N PHE A 59 -9.60 0.53 -5.49
CA PHE A 59 -10.18 1.11 -4.27
C PHE A 59 -11.05 0.14 -3.47
N ASN A 60 -11.51 -0.96 -4.09
CA ASN A 60 -12.19 -2.04 -3.38
C ASN A 60 -11.22 -3.15 -2.93
N TYR A 61 -9.94 -3.09 -3.28
CA TYR A 61 -8.93 -4.04 -2.79
C TYR A 61 -8.69 -3.84 -1.28
N GLU A 62 -8.55 -4.93 -0.52
CA GLU A 62 -8.49 -4.92 0.96
C GLU A 62 -7.42 -3.97 1.49
N ASP A 63 -6.17 -4.10 1.01
CA ASP A 63 -5.05 -3.23 1.42
C ASP A 63 -5.29 -1.75 1.08
N MET A 64 -6.03 -1.44 0.00
CA MET A 64 -6.35 -0.06 -0.37
C MET A 64 -7.48 0.51 0.50
N GLN A 65 -8.42 -0.33 0.97
CA GLN A 65 -9.46 0.06 1.92
C GLN A 65 -8.86 0.46 3.27
N GLU A 66 -7.80 -0.22 3.72
CA GLU A 66 -7.08 0.11 4.94
C GLU A 66 -6.46 1.51 4.89
N ILE A 67 -6.03 1.96 3.71
CA ILE A 67 -5.50 3.30 3.49
C ILE A 67 -6.66 4.29 3.38
N THR A 68 -7.62 4.01 2.51
CA THR A 68 -8.67 4.95 2.10
C THR A 68 -9.71 5.22 3.20
N GLN A 69 -9.85 4.38 4.23
CA GLN A 69 -10.69 4.71 5.40
C GLN A 69 -10.24 5.97 6.17
N HIS A 70 -8.99 6.41 5.97
CA HIS A 70 -8.41 7.60 6.60
C HIS A 70 -8.47 8.86 5.74
N PHE A 71 -8.86 8.73 4.47
CA PHE A 71 -8.98 9.82 3.51
C PHE A 71 -10.42 9.90 2.98
N ALA A 72 -10.84 11.06 2.49
CA ALA A 72 -11.97 11.08 1.57
C ALA A 72 -11.45 10.82 0.16
N VAL A 73 -12.26 10.19 -0.66
CA VAL A 73 -11.94 9.92 -2.06
C VAL A 73 -12.95 10.62 -2.94
N VAL A 74 -12.46 11.40 -3.91
CA VAL A 74 -13.27 12.05 -4.94
C VAL A 74 -12.87 11.49 -6.28
N HIS A 75 -13.80 10.77 -6.88
CA HIS A 75 -13.65 10.23 -8.22
C HIS A 75 -14.21 11.22 -9.23
N VAL A 76 -13.39 11.65 -10.18
CA VAL A 76 -13.81 12.54 -11.27
C VAL A 76 -14.05 11.72 -12.53
N ASP A 77 -15.23 11.90 -13.14
CA ASP A 77 -15.50 11.47 -14.49
C ASP A 77 -15.30 12.64 -15.46
N ALA A 78 -14.51 12.43 -16.50
CA ALA A 78 -14.34 13.40 -17.57
C ALA A 78 -15.70 13.72 -18.23
N PRO A 79 -15.90 14.93 -18.77
CA PRO A 79 -17.19 15.34 -19.30
C PRO A 79 -17.81 14.33 -20.28
N GLY A 80 -19.00 13.84 -19.97
CA GLY A 80 -19.74 12.91 -20.81
C GLY A 80 -19.22 11.46 -20.79
N GLN A 81 -18.27 11.13 -19.92
CA GLN A 81 -17.75 9.76 -19.73
C GLN A 81 -18.39 9.02 -18.55
N GLN A 82 -19.17 9.71 -17.71
CA GLN A 82 -19.94 9.07 -16.63
C GLN A 82 -20.98 8.09 -17.20
N GLU A 83 -21.40 7.11 -16.39
CA GLU A 83 -22.40 6.12 -16.81
C GLU A 83 -23.71 6.81 -17.24
N ALA A 84 -24.28 6.32 -18.35
CA ALA A 84 -25.51 6.83 -18.94
C ALA A 84 -25.49 8.35 -19.30
N ALA A 85 -24.30 8.91 -19.53
CA ALA A 85 -24.17 10.29 -19.99
C ALA A 85 -24.91 10.53 -21.33
N PRO A 86 -25.72 11.60 -21.44
CA PRO A 86 -26.34 11.96 -22.70
C PRO A 86 -25.27 12.38 -23.73
N PRO A 87 -25.52 12.15 -25.04
CA PRO A 87 -24.61 12.62 -26.07
C PRO A 87 -24.59 14.15 -26.08
N PHE A 88 -23.39 14.72 -26.23
CA PHE A 88 -23.26 16.15 -26.48
C PHE A 88 -23.88 16.52 -27.84
N PRO A 89 -24.38 17.76 -28.00
CA PRO A 89 -24.94 18.21 -29.27
C PRO A 89 -23.88 18.24 -30.37
N SER A 90 -24.29 18.03 -31.62
CA SER A 90 -23.40 18.13 -32.78
C SER A 90 -22.71 19.49 -32.83
N GLY A 91 -21.39 19.50 -33.01
CA GLY A 91 -20.57 20.71 -33.00
C GLY A 91 -20.20 21.23 -31.62
N TYR A 92 -20.49 20.47 -30.55
CA TYR A 92 -20.03 20.80 -29.21
C TYR A 92 -18.50 20.93 -29.17
N ARG A 93 -18.02 22.03 -28.60
CA ARG A 93 -16.58 22.24 -28.36
C ARG A 93 -16.23 21.58 -27.03
N TYR A 94 -15.66 20.38 -27.12
CA TYR A 94 -15.18 19.66 -25.96
C TYR A 94 -13.95 20.36 -25.34
N PRO A 95 -13.80 20.38 -24.00
CA PRO A 95 -12.66 21.01 -23.35
C PRO A 95 -11.33 20.36 -23.77
N THR A 96 -10.31 21.19 -24.01
CA THR A 96 -8.92 20.76 -24.20
C THR A 96 -8.35 20.14 -22.92
N MET A 97 -7.24 19.42 -23.01
CA MET A 97 -6.58 18.84 -21.82
C MET A 97 -6.21 19.88 -20.76
N ASP A 98 -5.84 21.11 -21.17
CA ASP A 98 -5.55 22.20 -20.26
C ASP A 98 -6.84 22.75 -19.62
N GLU A 99 -7.90 22.95 -20.41
CA GLU A 99 -9.22 23.37 -19.91
C GLU A 99 -9.80 22.30 -18.95
N LEU A 100 -9.61 21.00 -19.20
CA LEU A 100 -9.99 19.93 -18.27
C LEU A 100 -9.27 20.04 -16.93
N ALA A 101 -8.01 20.44 -16.91
CA ALA A 101 -7.26 20.69 -15.68
C ALA A 101 -7.76 21.94 -14.93
N GLU A 102 -8.20 22.97 -15.66
CA GLU A 102 -8.82 24.19 -15.12
C GLU A 102 -10.21 23.96 -14.50
N MET A 103 -10.86 22.82 -14.78
CA MET A 103 -12.12 22.43 -14.11
C MET A 103 -11.90 21.97 -12.66
N LEU A 104 -10.73 21.39 -12.34
CA LEU A 104 -10.46 20.74 -11.06
C LEU A 104 -10.46 21.68 -9.83
N PRO A 105 -10.02 22.94 -9.88
CA PRO A 105 -10.22 23.89 -8.78
C PRO A 105 -11.68 24.02 -8.31
N SER A 106 -12.67 23.81 -9.19
CA SER A 106 -14.10 23.89 -8.81
C SER A 106 -14.53 22.72 -7.92
N VAL A 107 -13.88 21.56 -8.10
CA VAL A 107 -14.06 20.37 -7.25
C VAL A 107 -13.47 20.60 -5.85
N MET A 108 -12.48 21.49 -5.75
CA MET A 108 -11.72 21.78 -4.53
C MET A 108 -12.41 22.76 -3.57
N THR A 109 -13.62 23.26 -3.88
CA THR A 109 -14.28 24.34 -3.09
C THR A 109 -14.51 24.01 -1.61
N GLN A 110 -14.47 22.73 -1.22
CA GLN A 110 -14.58 22.26 0.17
C GLN A 110 -13.33 21.51 0.68
N VAL A 111 -12.21 21.58 -0.05
CA VAL A 111 -11.03 20.77 0.18
C VAL A 111 -9.75 21.63 0.14
N ASN A 112 -8.89 21.46 1.14
CA ASN A 112 -7.66 22.25 1.26
C ASN A 112 -6.60 21.85 0.23
N SER A 113 -6.48 20.54 -0.04
CA SER A 113 -5.42 19.97 -0.86
C SER A 113 -5.74 18.53 -1.26
N VAL A 114 -5.06 18.01 -2.29
CA VAL A 114 -5.26 16.65 -2.81
C VAL A 114 -3.99 15.84 -2.97
N ILE A 115 -4.16 14.53 -2.86
CA ILE A 115 -3.26 13.52 -3.43
C ILE A 115 -3.93 12.99 -4.69
N GLY A 116 -3.36 13.30 -5.85
CA GLY A 116 -3.93 12.91 -7.15
C GLY A 116 -3.53 11.50 -7.56
N ILE A 117 -4.45 10.72 -8.13
CA ILE A 117 -4.17 9.44 -8.80
C ILE A 117 -4.75 9.49 -10.21
N GLY A 118 -3.88 9.53 -11.22
CA GLY A 118 -4.26 9.64 -12.62
C GLY A 118 -3.78 8.46 -13.45
N VAL A 119 -4.55 8.08 -14.46
CA VAL A 119 -4.15 7.08 -15.47
C VAL A 119 -4.18 7.73 -16.85
N GLY A 120 -3.09 7.59 -17.63
CA GLY A 120 -2.97 8.11 -19.00
C GLY A 120 -3.38 9.58 -19.14
N ALA A 121 -4.50 9.84 -19.81
CA ALA A 121 -5.09 11.17 -19.94
C ALA A 121 -5.33 11.83 -18.57
N GLY A 122 -5.85 11.10 -17.59
CA GLY A 122 -6.03 11.60 -16.22
C GLY A 122 -4.71 11.92 -15.52
N ALA A 123 -3.64 11.17 -15.81
CA ALA A 123 -2.30 11.47 -15.28
C ALA A 123 -1.75 12.78 -15.88
N TYR A 124 -1.98 13.01 -17.18
CA TYR A 124 -1.65 14.28 -17.83
C TYR A 124 -2.42 15.46 -17.22
N ILE A 125 -3.75 15.31 -17.05
CA ILE A 125 -4.63 16.37 -16.51
C ILE A 125 -4.21 16.74 -15.09
N LEU A 126 -3.98 15.75 -14.23
CA LEU A 126 -3.53 16.00 -12.86
C LEU A 126 -2.13 16.61 -12.80
N SER A 127 -1.24 16.25 -13.73
CA SER A 127 0.08 16.89 -13.85
C SER A 127 -0.06 18.36 -14.24
N ARG A 128 -0.88 18.68 -15.24
CA ARG A 128 -1.15 20.08 -15.63
C ARG A 128 -1.81 20.86 -14.49
N PHE A 129 -2.77 20.26 -13.78
CA PHE A 129 -3.40 20.86 -12.61
C PHE A 129 -2.38 21.19 -11.51
N ALA A 130 -1.44 20.30 -11.23
CA ALA A 130 -0.39 20.52 -10.25
C ALA A 130 0.62 21.59 -10.67
N LEU A 131 0.96 21.68 -11.96
CA LEU A 131 1.79 22.76 -12.50
C LEU A 131 1.09 24.12 -12.35
N ASN A 132 -0.22 24.18 -12.61
CA ASN A 132 -1.00 25.41 -12.52
C ASN A 132 -1.31 25.81 -11.06
N ASN A 133 -1.49 24.84 -10.16
CA ASN A 133 -1.94 25.05 -8.78
C ASN A 133 -1.09 24.25 -7.78
N PRO A 134 0.23 24.50 -7.68
CA PRO A 134 1.14 23.67 -6.89
C PRO A 134 0.81 23.63 -5.39
N THR A 135 0.12 24.64 -4.86
CA THR A 135 -0.29 24.69 -3.45
C THR A 135 -1.48 23.79 -3.13
N LEU A 136 -2.24 23.36 -4.13
CA LEU A 136 -3.42 22.49 -3.95
C LEU A 136 -3.07 21.00 -4.06
N VAL A 137 -1.87 20.66 -4.54
CA VAL A 137 -1.47 19.27 -4.81
C VAL A 137 -0.31 18.88 -3.92
N GLU A 138 -0.55 17.90 -3.05
CA GLU A 138 0.47 17.40 -2.12
C GLU A 138 1.28 16.25 -2.68
N GLY A 139 0.73 15.50 -3.63
CA GLY A 139 1.42 14.42 -4.30
C GLY A 139 0.61 13.86 -5.46
N LEU A 140 1.31 13.22 -6.40
CA LEU A 140 0.71 12.62 -7.58
C LEU A 140 1.15 11.16 -7.76
N VAL A 141 0.20 10.28 -8.04
CA VAL A 141 0.45 8.95 -8.59
C VAL A 141 0.03 8.95 -10.05
N LEU A 142 1.00 8.79 -10.94
CA LEU A 142 0.83 8.97 -12.38
C LEU A 142 1.06 7.62 -13.08
N ILE A 143 -0.02 6.95 -13.42
CA ILE A 143 -0.01 5.64 -14.07
C ILE A 143 -0.05 5.84 -15.59
N ASN A 144 0.90 5.25 -16.33
CA ASN A 144 0.99 5.35 -17.79
C ASN A 144 0.93 6.80 -18.33
N VAL A 145 1.53 7.75 -17.61
CA VAL A 145 1.58 9.15 -18.07
C VAL A 145 2.43 9.28 -19.34
N ASP A 146 1.91 10.05 -20.29
CA ASP A 146 2.66 10.52 -21.45
C ASP A 146 2.68 12.06 -21.45
N PRO A 147 3.86 12.69 -21.21
CA PRO A 147 3.98 14.13 -21.15
C PRO A 147 4.07 14.80 -22.53
N CYS A 148 4.23 14.01 -23.61
CA CYS A 148 4.56 14.49 -24.93
C CYS A 148 3.30 14.82 -25.76
N ALA A 149 3.46 15.70 -26.75
CA ALA A 149 2.41 16.10 -27.69
C ALA A 149 2.21 15.10 -28.85
N GLU A 150 2.74 13.87 -28.75
CA GLU A 150 2.66 12.91 -29.85
C GLU A 150 1.22 12.40 -30.04
N GLY A 151 0.81 12.35 -31.31
CA GLY A 151 -0.50 11.86 -31.69
C GLY A 151 -0.61 10.35 -31.44
N TRP A 152 -1.36 9.98 -30.41
CA TRP A 152 -1.50 8.58 -29.98
C TRP A 152 -2.40 7.76 -30.92
N ILE A 153 -3.35 8.38 -31.62
CA ILE A 153 -4.31 7.67 -32.50
C ILE A 153 -3.60 7.01 -33.68
N ASP A 154 -2.74 7.74 -34.38
CA ASP A 154 -2.01 7.20 -35.54
C ASP A 154 -1.01 6.13 -35.10
N TRP A 155 -0.38 6.34 -33.94
CA TRP A 155 0.48 5.33 -33.31
C TRP A 155 -0.32 4.06 -32.97
N ALA A 156 -1.48 4.17 -32.33
CA ALA A 156 -2.32 3.04 -31.95
C ALA A 156 -2.86 2.30 -33.19
N ALA A 157 -3.32 3.04 -34.21
CA ALA A 157 -3.75 2.48 -35.48
C ALA A 157 -2.62 1.71 -36.18
N SER A 158 -1.37 2.16 -36.08
CA SER A 158 -0.20 1.46 -36.65
C SER A 158 0.07 0.11 -36.00
N LYS A 159 -0.30 -0.08 -34.73
CA LYS A 159 -0.15 -1.35 -33.99
C LYS A 159 -1.22 -2.37 -34.31
N LEU A 160 -2.30 -1.94 -34.97
CA LEU A 160 -3.52 -2.70 -35.20
C LEU A 160 -3.60 -3.31 -36.61
N SER A 161 -2.49 -3.60 -37.29
CA SER A 161 -2.51 -4.14 -38.66
C SER A 161 -3.37 -5.43 -38.74
N GLY A 162 -4.61 -5.31 -39.24
CA GLY A 162 -5.59 -6.39 -39.31
C GLY A 162 -6.86 -6.22 -38.45
N TRP A 163 -6.93 -5.23 -37.55
CA TRP A 163 -8.12 -4.88 -36.77
C TRP A 163 -8.91 -3.74 -37.42
N THR A 164 -10.17 -3.56 -37.05
CA THR A 164 -11.02 -2.51 -37.64
C THR A 164 -10.55 -1.12 -37.22
N SER A 165 -10.75 -0.09 -38.04
CA SER A 165 -10.46 1.32 -37.68
C SER A 165 -11.50 1.90 -36.69
N ASN A 166 -12.13 1.05 -35.88
CA ASN A 166 -13.16 1.44 -34.93
C ASN A 166 -12.52 2.03 -33.68
N LEU A 167 -13.15 3.06 -33.11
CA LEU A 167 -12.66 3.79 -31.94
C LEU A 167 -12.37 2.87 -30.75
N VAL A 168 -13.22 1.86 -30.52
CA VAL A 168 -13.01 0.86 -29.46
C VAL A 168 -11.68 0.14 -29.62
N ASP A 169 -11.33 -0.30 -30.84
CA ASP A 169 -10.07 -1.01 -31.09
C ASP A 169 -8.85 -0.11 -30.88
N ILE A 170 -8.96 1.16 -31.30
CA ILE A 170 -7.92 2.18 -31.11
C ILE A 170 -7.68 2.43 -29.62
N VAL A 171 -8.74 2.58 -28.82
CA VAL A 171 -8.65 2.74 -27.36
C VAL A 171 -8.08 1.47 -26.70
N MET A 172 -8.45 0.28 -27.17
CA MET A 172 -7.89 -0.98 -26.66
C MET A 172 -6.36 -1.06 -26.91
N ALA A 173 -5.89 -0.62 -28.07
CA ALA A 173 -4.45 -0.58 -28.39
C ALA A 173 -3.67 0.51 -27.65
N HIS A 174 -4.36 1.55 -27.15
CA HIS A 174 -3.78 2.52 -26.22
C HIS A 174 -3.50 1.90 -24.85
N HIS A 175 -4.44 1.12 -24.34
CA HIS A 175 -4.30 0.50 -23.03
C HIS A 175 -3.36 -0.70 -23.03
N PHE A 176 -3.51 -1.61 -23.99
CA PHE A 176 -2.90 -2.94 -23.93
C PHE A 176 -1.86 -3.16 -25.02
N SER A 177 -0.81 -3.90 -24.68
CA SER A 177 0.18 -4.35 -25.67
C SER A 177 -0.43 -5.36 -26.65
N THR A 178 0.21 -5.53 -27.80
CA THR A 178 -0.22 -6.53 -28.81
C THR A 178 -0.31 -7.94 -28.21
N ASP A 179 0.64 -8.31 -27.36
CA ASP A 179 0.66 -9.62 -26.71
C ASP A 179 -0.53 -9.76 -25.75
N GLU A 180 -0.78 -8.77 -24.89
CA GLU A 180 -1.93 -8.75 -23.98
C GLU A 180 -3.28 -8.86 -24.71
N LEU A 181 -3.42 -8.13 -25.83
CA LEU A 181 -4.64 -8.16 -26.66
C LEU A 181 -4.94 -9.56 -27.20
N THR A 182 -3.94 -10.42 -27.35
CA THR A 182 -4.10 -11.78 -27.89
C THR A 182 -4.20 -12.86 -26.80
N GLU A 183 -3.49 -12.70 -25.69
CA GLU A 183 -3.34 -13.73 -24.67
C GLU A 183 -4.40 -13.66 -23.56
N ASN A 184 -4.83 -12.47 -23.14
CA ASN A 184 -5.70 -12.30 -21.97
C ASN A 184 -7.17 -12.07 -22.33
N GLN A 185 -7.80 -13.10 -22.91
CA GLN A 185 -9.12 -12.93 -23.54
C GLN A 185 -10.23 -12.44 -22.60
N GLU A 186 -10.24 -12.81 -21.31
CA GLU A 186 -11.31 -12.42 -20.39
C GLU A 186 -11.25 -10.94 -20.01
N LEU A 187 -10.07 -10.45 -19.60
CA LEU A 187 -9.86 -9.04 -19.25
C LEU A 187 -10.10 -8.15 -20.47
N ILE A 188 -9.50 -8.52 -21.60
CA ILE A 188 -9.61 -7.77 -22.86
C ILE A 188 -11.07 -7.72 -23.33
N GLN A 189 -11.80 -8.83 -23.28
CA GLN A 189 -13.20 -8.86 -23.68
C GLN A 189 -14.08 -8.02 -22.75
N THR A 190 -13.79 -8.03 -21.44
CA THR A 190 -14.51 -7.22 -20.45
C THR A 190 -14.35 -5.73 -20.73
N TYR A 191 -13.11 -5.26 -20.91
CA TYR A 191 -12.85 -3.86 -21.24
C TYR A 191 -13.39 -3.47 -22.61
N ARG A 192 -13.28 -4.34 -23.61
CA ARG A 192 -13.83 -4.09 -24.95
C ARG A 192 -15.35 -3.90 -24.91
N LEU A 193 -16.06 -4.73 -24.14
CA LEU A 193 -17.51 -4.60 -23.96
C LEU A 193 -17.85 -3.32 -23.19
N HIS A 194 -17.13 -3.03 -22.10
CA HIS A 194 -17.31 -1.81 -21.33
C HIS A 194 -17.16 -0.55 -22.19
N ILE A 195 -16.05 -0.43 -22.92
CA ILE A 195 -15.77 0.72 -23.81
C ILE A 195 -16.87 0.84 -24.87
N ALA A 196 -17.36 -0.27 -25.41
CA ALA A 196 -18.35 -0.27 -26.48
C ALA A 196 -19.80 0.00 -26.02
N GLN A 197 -20.15 -0.34 -24.77
CA GLN A 197 -21.55 -0.38 -24.30
C GLN A 197 -21.84 0.60 -23.16
N ASP A 198 -20.89 0.80 -22.24
CA ASP A 198 -21.13 1.56 -21.01
C ASP A 198 -20.76 3.04 -21.16
N ILE A 199 -19.95 3.37 -22.16
CA ILE A 199 -19.52 4.74 -22.48
C ILE A 199 -20.20 5.21 -23.76
N ASN A 200 -20.66 6.46 -23.74
CA ASN A 200 -21.25 7.10 -24.91
C ASN A 200 -20.18 7.31 -26.00
N GLN A 201 -20.37 6.68 -27.17
CA GLN A 201 -19.36 6.67 -28.23
C GLN A 201 -19.10 8.06 -28.85
N ASP A 202 -20.12 8.91 -28.95
CA ASP A 202 -19.97 10.27 -29.48
C ASP A 202 -19.15 11.14 -28.51
N ASN A 203 -19.43 11.02 -27.21
CA ASN A 203 -18.66 11.71 -26.17
C ASN A 203 -17.24 11.17 -26.05
N LEU A 204 -17.04 9.85 -26.20
CA LEU A 204 -15.73 9.22 -26.19
C LEU A 204 -14.86 9.74 -27.33
N ALA A 205 -15.42 9.86 -28.54
CA ALA A 205 -14.70 10.41 -29.69
C ALA A 205 -14.20 11.85 -29.42
N LEU A 206 -15.01 12.67 -28.74
CA LEU A 206 -14.62 14.02 -28.33
C LEU A 206 -13.48 14.01 -27.31
N PHE A 207 -13.53 13.14 -26.30
CA PHE A 207 -12.47 13.03 -25.29
C PHE A 207 -11.15 12.49 -25.88
N CYS A 208 -11.23 11.45 -26.72
CA CYS A 208 -10.09 10.94 -27.48
C CYS A 208 -9.47 12.03 -28.37
N GLY A 209 -10.31 12.83 -29.03
CA GLY A 209 -9.87 13.98 -29.81
C GLY A 209 -9.14 15.03 -28.96
N SER A 210 -9.66 15.34 -27.77
CA SER A 210 -8.98 16.25 -26.83
C SER A 210 -7.59 15.74 -26.43
N TYR A 211 -7.48 14.45 -26.09
CA TYR A 211 -6.20 13.84 -25.72
C TYR A 211 -5.21 13.72 -26.89
N GLN A 212 -5.71 13.49 -28.12
CA GLN A 212 -4.91 13.47 -29.35
C GLN A 212 -4.20 14.81 -29.59
N TYR A 213 -4.86 15.93 -29.32
CA TYR A 213 -4.32 17.28 -29.54
C TYR A 213 -3.73 17.91 -28.26
N ARG A 214 -3.37 17.09 -27.26
CA ARG A 214 -2.67 17.57 -26.07
C ARG A 214 -1.34 18.22 -26.44
N ARG A 215 -0.93 19.22 -25.66
CA ARG A 215 0.38 19.86 -25.81
C ARG A 215 1.42 19.15 -24.96
N ASP A 216 2.68 19.47 -25.18
CA ASP A 216 3.73 18.98 -24.29
C ASP A 216 3.50 19.56 -22.87
N LEU A 217 3.82 18.80 -21.81
CA LEU A 217 3.70 19.31 -20.44
C LEU A 217 4.66 20.47 -20.15
N GLU A 218 5.69 20.65 -20.99
CA GLU A 218 6.73 21.67 -20.86
C GLU A 218 7.46 21.57 -19.51
N ILE A 219 7.61 20.33 -19.02
CA ILE A 219 8.39 20.04 -17.81
C ILE A 219 9.85 19.79 -18.15
N GLU A 220 10.76 20.28 -17.31
CA GLU A 220 12.20 20.05 -17.44
C GLU A 220 12.80 19.68 -16.10
N ARG A 221 13.86 18.87 -16.13
CA ARG A 221 14.53 18.41 -14.91
C ARG A 221 15.34 19.56 -14.32
N PRO A 222 15.14 19.93 -13.05
CA PRO A 222 15.97 20.92 -12.38
C PRO A 222 17.42 20.43 -12.28
N ILE A 223 18.36 21.35 -12.50
CA ILE A 223 19.78 21.15 -12.30
C ILE A 223 20.19 21.90 -11.03
N VAL A 224 20.71 21.13 -10.07
CA VAL A 224 21.10 21.63 -8.75
C VAL A 224 22.10 22.79 -8.87
N GLY A 225 21.78 23.93 -8.25
CA GLY A 225 22.59 25.14 -8.28
C GLY A 225 22.54 25.96 -9.56
N LEU A 226 21.67 25.61 -10.53
CA LEU A 226 21.54 26.32 -11.81
C LEU A 226 20.13 26.92 -12.01
N ASN A 227 19.08 26.11 -11.98
CA ASN A 227 17.72 26.52 -12.35
C ASN A 227 16.62 25.91 -11.46
N GLU A 228 16.95 25.48 -10.24
CA GLU A 228 15.99 24.82 -9.33
C GLU A 228 14.73 25.66 -9.06
N ASP A 229 14.88 26.99 -8.97
CA ASP A 229 13.80 27.92 -8.66
C ASP A 229 13.07 28.47 -9.89
N THR A 230 13.59 28.21 -11.11
CA THR A 230 13.08 28.81 -12.35
C THR A 230 12.56 27.79 -13.36
N VAL A 231 12.93 26.52 -13.22
CA VAL A 231 12.47 25.46 -14.12
C VAL A 231 10.99 25.15 -13.88
N ASN A 232 10.25 24.93 -14.96
CA ASN A 232 8.89 24.42 -14.87
C ASN A 232 8.93 22.91 -14.62
N THR A 233 8.53 22.46 -13.43
CA THR A 233 8.50 21.05 -13.06
C THR A 233 7.54 20.83 -11.90
N LEU A 234 7.19 19.57 -11.62
CA LEU A 234 6.35 19.25 -10.47
C LEU A 234 7.08 19.57 -9.15
N THR A 235 6.43 20.35 -8.29
CA THR A 235 6.98 20.74 -6.98
C THR A 235 6.60 19.75 -5.87
N CYS A 236 5.51 19.00 -6.06
CA CYS A 236 5.07 17.93 -5.16
C CYS A 236 5.80 16.59 -5.45
N PRO A 237 5.85 15.67 -4.47
CA PRO A 237 6.23 14.28 -4.71
C PRO A 237 5.40 13.63 -5.83
N ALA A 238 6.06 12.81 -6.66
CA ALA A 238 5.42 12.07 -7.74
C ALA A 238 5.84 10.59 -7.73
N LEU A 239 4.87 9.70 -7.84
CA LEU A 239 5.07 8.26 -8.05
C LEU A 239 4.62 7.92 -9.47
N LEU A 240 5.57 7.67 -10.35
CA LEU A 240 5.31 7.21 -11.71
C LEU A 240 5.16 5.70 -11.70
N VAL A 241 4.10 5.17 -12.31
CA VAL A 241 3.81 3.73 -12.34
C VAL A 241 3.57 3.28 -13.77
N VAL A 242 4.22 2.18 -14.15
CA VAL A 242 4.03 1.57 -15.47
C VAL A 242 4.25 0.06 -15.39
N GLY A 243 3.44 -0.71 -16.14
CA GLY A 243 3.69 -2.14 -16.34
C GLY A 243 4.93 -2.37 -17.21
N ASP A 244 5.68 -3.44 -16.98
CA ASP A 244 6.88 -3.75 -17.76
C ASP A 244 6.63 -4.05 -19.24
N THR A 245 5.42 -4.52 -19.56
CA THR A 245 4.93 -4.79 -20.92
C THR A 245 3.93 -3.74 -21.42
N SER A 246 3.70 -2.67 -20.66
CA SER A 246 2.76 -1.61 -21.03
C SER A 246 3.22 -0.87 -22.30
N PRO A 247 2.30 -0.46 -23.19
CA PRO A 247 2.66 0.39 -24.33
C PRO A 247 3.21 1.77 -23.92
N ALA A 248 2.94 2.22 -22.69
CA ALA A 248 3.35 3.52 -22.18
C ALA A 248 4.75 3.54 -21.55
N VAL A 249 5.51 2.43 -21.56
CA VAL A 249 6.83 2.34 -20.89
C VAL A 249 7.78 3.46 -21.31
N GLU A 250 7.92 3.70 -22.61
CA GLU A 250 8.84 4.73 -23.14
C GLU A 250 8.40 6.14 -22.71
N ALA A 251 7.12 6.44 -22.80
CA ALA A 251 6.55 7.73 -22.42
C ALA A 251 6.70 8.02 -20.90
N VAL A 252 6.49 7.01 -20.05
CA VAL A 252 6.67 7.15 -18.59
C VAL A 252 8.14 7.33 -18.22
N VAL A 253 9.05 6.60 -18.89
CA VAL A 253 10.50 6.78 -18.70
C VAL A 253 10.94 8.17 -19.14
N GLU A 254 10.38 8.69 -20.24
CA GLU A 254 10.64 10.06 -20.68
C GLU A 254 10.08 11.10 -19.69
N CYS A 255 8.89 10.88 -19.14
CA CYS A 255 8.36 11.71 -18.05
C CYS A 255 9.32 11.74 -16.86
N ASN A 256 9.82 10.58 -16.43
CA ASN A 256 10.80 10.48 -15.35
C ASN A 256 12.09 11.24 -15.66
N SER A 257 12.57 11.20 -16.91
CA SER A 257 13.78 11.90 -17.36
C SER A 257 13.68 13.42 -17.17
N ARG A 258 12.46 13.96 -17.27
CA ARG A 258 12.13 15.39 -17.17
C ARG A 258 11.71 15.86 -15.77
N LEU A 259 11.51 14.95 -14.82
CA LEU A 259 11.12 15.30 -13.44
C LEU A 259 12.30 15.39 -12.47
N ASN A 260 12.08 16.07 -11.35
CA ASN A 260 13.06 16.15 -10.27
C ASN A 260 13.26 14.78 -9.59
N PRO A 261 14.46 14.17 -9.67
CA PRO A 261 14.71 12.85 -9.10
C PRO A 261 14.65 12.84 -7.57
N THR A 262 14.76 13.98 -6.87
CA THR A 262 14.66 14.05 -5.40
C THR A 262 13.21 14.03 -4.90
N LYS A 263 12.24 14.12 -5.79
CA LYS A 263 10.80 14.09 -5.46
C LYS A 263 10.03 13.04 -6.25
N THR A 264 10.69 12.37 -7.19
CA THR A 264 10.03 11.46 -8.13
C THR A 264 10.55 10.03 -7.95
N THR A 265 9.65 9.07 -7.86
CA THR A 265 9.97 7.64 -7.85
C THR A 265 9.35 6.99 -9.07
N LEU A 266 10.12 6.16 -9.79
CA LEU A 266 9.62 5.34 -10.89
C LEU A 266 9.44 3.89 -10.42
N LEU A 267 8.21 3.40 -10.51
CA LEU A 267 7.84 2.02 -10.23
C LEU A 267 7.48 1.30 -11.53
N LYS A 268 8.42 0.48 -12.04
CA LYS A 268 8.15 -0.45 -13.13
C LYS A 268 7.65 -1.78 -12.55
N MET A 269 6.40 -2.13 -12.82
CA MET A 269 5.75 -3.31 -12.26
C MET A 269 6.02 -4.53 -13.13
N ALA A 270 6.73 -5.51 -12.57
CA ALA A 270 7.02 -6.77 -13.25
C ALA A 270 5.76 -7.61 -13.49
N ASP A 271 5.73 -8.31 -14.63
CA ASP A 271 4.62 -9.17 -15.06
C ASP A 271 3.29 -8.42 -15.17
N CYS A 272 3.34 -7.18 -15.67
CA CYS A 272 2.20 -6.29 -15.72
C CYS A 272 2.22 -5.47 -17.01
N GLY A 273 1.09 -5.35 -17.68
CA GLY A 273 0.98 -4.49 -18.86
C GLY A 273 0.12 -3.26 -18.61
N GLY A 274 -0.90 -3.09 -19.42
CA GLY A 274 -1.65 -1.84 -19.61
C GLY A 274 -2.32 -1.23 -18.40
N LEU A 275 -2.86 -2.03 -17.48
CA LEU A 275 -3.70 -1.52 -16.36
C LEU A 275 -3.18 -2.01 -15.01
N PRO A 276 -2.07 -1.46 -14.48
CA PRO A 276 -1.48 -1.93 -13.23
C PRO A 276 -2.42 -1.91 -12.02
N GLN A 277 -3.31 -0.92 -11.97
CA GLN A 277 -4.32 -0.77 -10.92
C GLN A 277 -5.43 -1.83 -10.95
N VAL A 278 -5.53 -2.59 -12.04
CA VAL A 278 -6.53 -3.66 -12.23
C VAL A 278 -5.85 -5.03 -12.14
N VAL A 279 -4.69 -5.19 -12.78
CA VAL A 279 -3.98 -6.47 -12.88
C VAL A 279 -3.20 -6.79 -11.60
N GLN A 280 -2.58 -5.80 -10.96
CA GLN A 280 -1.79 -5.99 -9.73
C GLN A 280 -2.15 -4.96 -8.63
N PRO A 281 -3.44 -4.87 -8.22
CA PRO A 281 -3.91 -3.84 -7.28
C PRO A 281 -3.21 -3.92 -5.91
N GLY A 282 -2.85 -5.12 -5.43
CA GLY A 282 -2.15 -5.27 -4.14
C GLY A 282 -0.74 -4.64 -4.14
N LYS A 283 0.06 -4.86 -5.19
CA LYS A 283 1.38 -4.23 -5.29
C LYS A 283 1.27 -2.71 -5.43
N LEU A 284 0.26 -2.23 -6.15
CA LEU A 284 0.01 -0.79 -6.29
C LEU A 284 -0.49 -0.17 -4.97
N ALA A 285 -1.36 -0.85 -4.23
CA ALA A 285 -1.82 -0.41 -2.91
C ALA A 285 -0.64 -0.33 -1.91
N GLU A 286 0.27 -1.30 -1.94
CA GLU A 286 1.49 -1.27 -1.13
C GLU A 286 2.40 -0.09 -1.50
N ALA A 287 2.62 0.15 -2.80
CA ALA A 287 3.40 1.30 -3.27
C ALA A 287 2.74 2.64 -2.87
N PHE A 288 1.42 2.74 -3.01
CA PHE A 288 0.66 3.91 -2.56
C PHE A 288 0.78 4.12 -1.06
N LYS A 289 0.75 3.04 -0.26
CA LYS A 289 0.96 3.11 1.19
C LYS A 289 2.28 3.79 1.53
N TYR A 290 3.38 3.36 0.91
CA TYR A 290 4.70 3.94 1.15
C TYR A 290 4.80 5.39 0.67
N PHE A 291 4.19 5.70 -0.48
CA PHE A 291 4.14 7.07 -0.99
C PHE A 291 3.45 8.04 -0.02
N VAL A 292 2.28 7.66 0.48
CA VAL A 292 1.52 8.45 1.47
C VAL A 292 2.27 8.57 2.80
N GLN A 293 2.91 7.50 3.26
CA GLN A 293 3.76 7.54 4.46
C GLN A 293 4.97 8.48 4.29
N GLY A 294 5.56 8.53 3.09
CA GLY A 294 6.65 9.44 2.74
C GLY A 294 6.29 10.91 2.81
N MET A 295 5.03 11.25 2.55
CA MET A 295 4.50 12.60 2.73
C MET A 295 4.20 12.94 4.20
N GLY A 296 4.47 12.02 5.14
CA GLY A 296 4.22 12.22 6.57
C GLY A 296 2.79 11.90 7.00
N TYR A 297 1.93 11.43 6.10
CA TYR A 297 0.58 10.99 6.43
C TYR A 297 0.62 9.66 7.18
N LYS A 298 0.63 9.78 8.50
CA LYS A 298 0.38 8.65 9.39
C LYS A 298 -1.11 8.38 9.40
N TYR A 299 -1.51 7.30 8.79
CA TYR A 299 -2.76 6.65 9.12
C TYR A 299 -2.40 5.50 10.05
N VAL A 300 -2.92 5.58 11.27
CA VAL A 300 -2.82 4.46 12.22
C VAL A 300 -3.75 3.41 11.64
N ILE A 301 -3.18 2.42 10.95
CA ILE A 301 -3.88 1.15 10.75
C ILE A 301 -4.20 0.68 12.16
N ASP A 302 -5.48 0.69 12.50
CA ASP A 302 -5.94 0.43 13.86
C ASP A 302 -5.43 -0.97 14.26
N GLY A 303 -4.44 -1.03 15.15
CA GLY A 303 -3.78 -2.27 15.55
C GLY A 303 -2.29 -2.41 15.22
N ASP A 304 -1.66 -1.53 14.44
CA ASP A 304 -0.25 -1.69 14.04
C ASP A 304 0.78 -1.04 14.96
N PHE A 305 0.39 -0.10 15.82
CA PHE A 305 1.29 0.54 16.78
C PHE A 305 0.59 0.72 18.12
N VAL A 306 1.31 0.41 19.20
CA VAL A 306 0.86 0.67 20.56
C VAL A 306 1.73 1.74 21.19
N MET A 307 1.09 2.70 21.86
CA MET A 307 1.80 3.67 22.70
C MET A 307 2.27 2.95 23.97
N VAL A 308 3.57 2.94 24.19
CA VAL A 308 4.21 2.37 25.36
C VAL A 308 4.84 3.46 26.21
N ARG A 309 4.73 3.32 27.53
CA ARG A 309 5.41 4.16 28.50
C ARG A 309 6.50 3.34 29.18
N SER A 310 7.74 3.82 29.11
CA SER A 310 8.84 3.27 29.89
C SER A 310 8.54 3.41 31.38
N THR A 311 8.51 2.30 32.11
CA THR A 311 8.29 2.31 33.57
C THR A 311 9.49 2.89 34.33
N THR A 312 10.66 2.98 33.70
CA THR A 312 11.90 3.47 34.33
C THR A 312 12.10 4.96 34.10
N THR A 313 11.83 5.43 32.87
CA THR A 313 12.13 6.81 32.47
C THR A 313 10.88 7.68 32.35
N GLY A 314 9.68 7.09 32.35
CA GLY A 314 8.42 7.80 32.13
C GLY A 314 8.18 8.23 30.69
N TRP A 315 9.14 7.99 29.79
CA TRP A 315 9.04 8.36 28.38
C TRP A 315 7.98 7.54 27.64
N GLU A 316 7.20 8.23 26.82
CA GLU A 316 6.18 7.63 25.96
C GLU A 316 6.71 7.54 24.53
N SER A 317 6.49 6.40 23.88
CA SER A 317 6.87 6.18 22.48
C SER A 317 5.88 5.21 21.83
N TYR A 318 5.76 5.27 20.50
CA TYR A 318 4.98 4.31 19.74
C TYR A 318 5.89 3.18 19.27
N ILE A 319 5.48 1.93 19.52
CA ILE A 319 6.16 0.76 18.98
C ILE A 319 5.21 -0.04 18.09
N PRO A 320 5.71 -0.65 17.01
CA PRO A 320 4.84 -1.47 16.17
C PRO A 320 4.37 -2.72 16.92
N THR A 321 3.11 -3.12 16.71
CA THR A 321 2.43 -4.21 17.44
C THR A 321 3.07 -5.56 17.19
N ASN A 322 3.68 -5.78 16.03
CA ASN A 322 4.46 -6.99 15.73
C ASN A 322 5.74 -7.13 16.60
N TYR A 323 6.17 -6.06 17.27
CA TYR A 323 7.23 -6.10 18.29
C TYR A 323 6.69 -6.23 19.72
N THR A 324 5.38 -6.41 19.88
CA THR A 324 4.74 -6.53 21.19
C THR A 324 4.24 -7.94 21.45
N ALA A 325 4.29 -8.34 22.71
CA ALA A 325 3.70 -9.57 23.19
C ALA A 325 2.82 -9.23 24.38
N LYS A 326 1.60 -9.74 24.38
CA LYS A 326 0.73 -9.61 25.56
C LYS A 326 1.09 -10.71 26.55
N VAL A 327 1.41 -10.30 27.78
CA VAL A 327 1.78 -11.21 28.86
C VAL A 327 0.69 -11.19 29.92
N THR A 328 0.11 -12.36 30.20
CA THR A 328 -0.89 -12.58 31.24
C THR A 328 -0.34 -13.53 32.29
N HIS A 329 -0.72 -13.32 33.55
CA HIS A 329 -0.23 -14.10 34.70
C HIS A 329 1.29 -14.20 34.85
N ARG A 330 2.08 -13.36 34.14
CA ARG A 330 3.55 -13.36 34.05
C ARG A 330 4.17 -14.56 33.33
N TRP A 331 3.40 -15.57 32.93
CA TRP A 331 3.92 -16.77 32.27
C TRP A 331 3.18 -17.14 30.98
N LEU A 332 2.02 -16.53 30.68
CA LEU A 332 1.27 -16.79 29.44
C LEU A 332 1.50 -15.66 28.44
N PHE A 333 2.14 -15.97 27.32
CA PHE A 333 2.51 -15.04 26.27
C PHE A 333 1.67 -15.31 25.02
N THR A 334 1.03 -14.28 24.50
CA THR A 334 0.30 -14.31 23.22
C THR A 334 1.03 -13.46 22.19
N GLY A 335 1.12 -13.94 20.95
CA GLY A 335 1.83 -13.26 19.87
C GLY A 335 3.35 -13.52 19.80
N ILE A 336 3.87 -14.56 20.47
CA ILE A 336 5.30 -14.93 20.38
C ILE A 336 5.51 -16.28 19.68
N THR A 337 6.57 -16.36 18.88
CA THR A 337 6.98 -17.57 18.16
C THR A 337 7.79 -18.52 19.04
N ARG A 338 7.98 -19.77 18.58
CA ARG A 338 8.93 -20.72 19.21
C ARG A 338 10.32 -20.11 19.34
N TYR A 339 10.79 -19.46 18.28
CA TYR A 339 12.10 -18.84 18.23
C TYR A 339 12.22 -17.73 19.28
N LYS A 340 11.22 -16.83 19.36
CA LYS A 340 11.23 -15.74 20.33
C LYS A 340 11.14 -16.24 21.77
N ALA A 341 10.41 -17.33 22.02
CA ALA A 341 10.39 -17.98 23.33
C ALA A 341 11.76 -18.48 23.78
N VAL A 342 12.56 -19.04 22.86
CA VAL A 342 13.94 -19.45 23.15
C VAL A 342 14.79 -18.24 23.49
N GLU A 343 14.72 -17.17 22.70
CA GLU A 343 15.47 -15.93 22.94
C GLU A 343 15.17 -15.34 24.33
N LEU A 344 13.89 -15.23 24.69
CA LEU A 344 13.45 -14.73 25.99
C LEU A 344 13.92 -15.61 27.15
N LEU A 345 13.83 -16.94 27.00
CA LEU A 345 14.27 -17.88 28.04
C LEU A 345 15.79 -17.89 28.21
N MET A 346 16.55 -17.61 27.15
CA MET A 346 18.01 -17.60 27.17
C MET A 346 18.61 -16.31 27.75
N LEU A 347 17.78 -15.31 28.10
CA LEU A 347 18.25 -14.08 28.76
C LEU A 347 19.08 -14.42 30.02
N PRO A 348 20.20 -13.70 30.28
CA PRO A 348 21.13 -14.03 31.36
C PRO A 348 20.48 -14.06 32.76
N THR A 349 19.41 -13.29 32.94
CA THR A 349 18.63 -13.19 34.17
C THR A 349 17.86 -14.47 34.52
N ASN A 350 17.56 -15.31 33.51
CA ASN A 350 16.79 -16.52 33.71
C ASN A 350 17.67 -17.66 34.26
N GLN A 351 17.09 -18.46 35.16
CA GLN A 351 17.73 -19.65 35.72
C GLN A 351 17.14 -20.91 35.10
N THR A 352 17.86 -22.02 35.18
CA THR A 352 17.34 -23.31 34.72
C THR A 352 16.02 -23.66 35.43
N GLY A 353 15.01 -24.04 34.68
CA GLY A 353 13.63 -24.14 35.16
C GLY A 353 12.77 -22.92 34.79
N ALA A 354 13.34 -21.84 34.26
CA ALA A 354 12.54 -20.73 33.74
C ALA A 354 11.59 -21.22 32.65
N PHE A 355 10.35 -20.72 32.65
CA PHE A 355 9.35 -21.14 31.68
C PHE A 355 8.46 -20.00 31.20
N LEU A 356 7.83 -20.28 30.06
CA LEU A 356 6.68 -19.54 29.55
C LEU A 356 5.76 -20.49 28.79
N ILE A 357 4.48 -20.14 28.74
CA ILE A 357 3.45 -20.78 27.93
C ILE A 357 3.11 -19.83 26.79
N ARG A 358 3.04 -20.35 25.58
CA ARG A 358 2.65 -19.61 24.38
C ARG A 358 1.59 -20.35 23.60
N GLU A 359 0.90 -19.67 22.69
CA GLU A 359 0.05 -20.32 21.70
C GLU A 359 0.88 -21.21 20.75
N SER A 360 0.29 -22.32 20.31
CA SER A 360 0.93 -23.26 19.42
C SER A 360 0.86 -22.76 17.96
N GLU A 361 2.01 -22.66 17.31
CA GLU A 361 2.09 -22.26 15.88
C GLU A 361 1.53 -23.33 14.93
N THR A 362 1.50 -24.59 15.35
CA THR A 362 1.13 -25.74 14.50
C THR A 362 -0.24 -26.32 14.83
N SER A 363 -0.91 -25.83 15.86
CA SER A 363 -2.23 -26.32 16.27
C SER A 363 -3.04 -25.18 16.85
N ARG A 364 -4.03 -24.71 16.08
CA ARG A 364 -5.03 -23.74 16.55
C ARG A 364 -5.67 -24.29 17.83
N ASP A 365 -5.85 -23.40 18.81
CA ASP A 365 -6.43 -23.69 20.13
C ASP A 365 -5.62 -24.65 21.02
N CYS A 366 -4.31 -24.80 20.79
CA CYS A 366 -3.40 -25.52 21.70
C CYS A 366 -2.34 -24.57 22.26
N TYR A 367 -1.78 -24.91 23.42
CA TYR A 367 -0.66 -24.17 24.01
C TYR A 367 0.65 -24.98 23.94
N SER A 368 1.77 -24.28 24.08
CA SER A 368 3.10 -24.87 24.17
C SER A 368 3.82 -24.33 25.40
N LEU A 369 4.18 -25.21 26.34
CA LEU A 369 5.05 -24.91 27.47
C LEU A 369 6.50 -24.98 27.03
N SER A 370 7.24 -23.88 27.16
CA SER A 370 8.67 -23.81 26.86
C SER A 370 9.45 -23.65 28.16
N VAL A 371 10.43 -24.52 28.41
CA VAL A 371 11.20 -24.58 29.68
C VAL A 371 12.69 -24.56 29.40
N LEU A 372 13.41 -23.63 30.04
CA LEU A 372 14.87 -23.55 29.99
C LEU A 372 15.50 -24.71 30.76
N LYS A 373 16.33 -25.49 30.07
CA LYS A 373 17.18 -26.54 30.63
C LYS A 373 18.64 -26.28 30.22
N ARG A 374 19.40 -25.51 31.00
CA ARG A 374 20.86 -25.42 30.82
C ARG A 374 21.48 -26.80 31.01
N SER A 375 22.05 -27.34 29.94
CA SER A 375 22.81 -28.59 29.87
C SER A 375 24.20 -28.29 29.31
N ASN A 376 25.21 -29.10 29.60
CA ASN A 376 26.56 -28.95 29.04
C ASN A 376 26.65 -29.31 27.53
N ALA A 377 25.52 -29.57 26.87
CA ALA A 377 25.42 -29.88 25.45
C ALA A 377 24.78 -28.70 24.69
N SER A 378 25.31 -28.45 23.48
CA SER A 378 24.95 -27.46 22.45
C SER A 378 23.77 -26.49 22.68
N TYR A 379 23.96 -25.23 22.25
CA TYR A 379 22.98 -24.13 22.29
C TYR A 379 21.58 -24.47 21.75
N LEU A 380 21.48 -25.48 20.88
CA LEU A 380 20.23 -25.92 20.23
C LEU A 380 19.30 -26.73 21.15
N ASP A 381 19.78 -27.25 22.28
CA ASP A 381 19.01 -28.16 23.16
C ASP A 381 18.73 -27.57 24.56
N CYS A 382 18.97 -26.26 24.73
CA CYS A 382 18.83 -25.55 25.99
C CYS A 382 17.37 -25.28 26.39
N VAL A 383 16.40 -25.40 25.48
CA VAL A 383 14.97 -25.15 25.77
C VAL A 383 14.13 -26.34 25.30
N LYS A 384 13.35 -26.90 26.23
CA LYS A 384 12.40 -27.97 25.92
C LYS A 384 11.01 -27.40 25.69
N HIS A 385 10.31 -27.93 24.69
CA HIS A 385 8.93 -27.55 24.40
C HIS A 385 7.99 -28.74 24.61
N TYR A 386 6.93 -28.54 25.37
CA TYR A 386 5.87 -29.52 25.63
C TYR A 386 4.55 -28.99 25.07
N ARG A 387 3.83 -29.84 24.34
CA ARG A 387 2.48 -29.53 23.87
C ARG A 387 1.51 -29.61 25.06
N ILE A 388 0.68 -28.59 25.21
CA ILE A 388 -0.48 -28.59 26.09
C ILE A 388 -1.71 -28.71 25.20
N SER A 389 -2.40 -29.84 25.31
CA SER A 389 -3.62 -30.14 24.57
C SER A 389 -4.85 -29.77 25.39
N ILE A 390 -5.93 -29.40 24.70
CA ILE A 390 -7.23 -29.07 25.30
C ILE A 390 -8.23 -30.18 24.95
N LEU A 391 -8.98 -30.67 25.94
CA LEU A 391 -10.06 -31.64 25.79
C LEU A 391 -11.38 -30.96 25.42
N GLN A 392 -12.35 -31.73 24.94
CA GLN A 392 -13.69 -31.21 24.57
C GLN A 392 -14.43 -30.53 25.73
N ASN A 393 -14.13 -30.91 26.99
CA ASN A 393 -14.69 -30.29 28.19
C ASN A 393 -13.91 -29.06 28.68
N GLY A 394 -12.93 -28.58 27.90
CA GLY A 394 -12.09 -27.41 28.23
C GLY A 394 -10.89 -27.71 29.14
N TRP A 395 -10.72 -28.95 29.62
CA TRP A 395 -9.60 -29.33 30.47
C TRP A 395 -8.31 -29.42 29.67
N VAL A 396 -7.18 -29.12 30.30
CA VAL A 396 -5.86 -29.08 29.67
C VAL A 396 -4.93 -30.17 30.19
N TYR A 397 -4.01 -30.64 29.35
CA TYR A 397 -3.01 -31.63 29.77
C TYR A 397 -1.73 -31.57 28.92
N ILE A 398 -0.60 -31.96 29.54
CA ILE A 398 0.64 -32.30 28.82
C ILE A 398 0.73 -33.82 28.63
N SER A 399 0.29 -34.59 29.62
CA SER A 399 0.19 -36.05 29.59
C SER A 399 -1.27 -36.46 29.76
N PRO A 400 -1.86 -37.30 28.90
CA PRO A 400 -3.27 -37.70 28.99
C PRO A 400 -3.66 -38.35 30.33
N ARG A 401 -2.69 -38.78 31.13
CA ARG A 401 -2.90 -39.37 32.47
C ARG A 401 -3.17 -38.32 33.55
N LEU A 402 -2.93 -37.04 33.27
CA LEU A 402 -3.02 -35.96 34.23
C LEU A 402 -3.61 -34.72 33.56
N THR A 403 -4.89 -34.48 33.84
CA THR A 403 -5.70 -33.42 33.24
C THR A 403 -6.08 -32.39 34.28
N PHE A 404 -6.16 -31.13 33.88
CA PHE A 404 -6.40 -29.99 34.76
C PHE A 404 -7.59 -29.15 34.27
N PRO A 405 -8.40 -28.57 35.16
CA PRO A 405 -9.51 -27.70 34.76
C PRO A 405 -9.07 -26.43 34.02
N SER A 406 -7.86 -25.93 34.30
CA SER A 406 -7.33 -24.73 33.65
C SER A 406 -5.80 -24.77 33.48
N LEU A 407 -5.26 -23.86 32.65
CA LEU A 407 -3.81 -23.64 32.56
C LEU A 407 -3.20 -23.22 33.90
N HIS A 408 -3.97 -22.52 34.75
CA HIS A 408 -3.51 -22.10 36.06
C HIS A 408 -3.25 -23.31 36.97
N ASP A 409 -4.20 -24.24 37.04
CA ASP A 409 -4.07 -25.47 37.84
C ASP A 409 -2.91 -26.35 37.34
N LEU A 410 -2.71 -26.40 36.01
CA LEU A 410 -1.58 -27.08 35.40
C LEU A 410 -0.25 -26.44 35.83
N VAL A 411 -0.14 -25.11 35.73
CA VAL A 411 1.06 -24.38 36.12
C VAL A 411 1.32 -24.54 37.61
N GLU A 412 0.30 -24.46 38.46
CA GLU A 412 0.42 -24.65 39.90
C GLU A 412 0.95 -26.05 40.24
N HIS A 413 0.39 -27.08 39.61
CA HIS A 413 0.84 -28.46 39.77
C HIS A 413 2.33 -28.64 39.43
N TYR A 414 2.78 -28.09 38.30
CA TYR A 414 4.16 -28.22 37.86
C TYR A 414 5.12 -27.23 38.54
N SER A 415 4.61 -26.12 39.11
CA SER A 415 5.42 -25.06 39.74
C SER A 415 5.70 -25.31 41.23
N GLY A 416 4.84 -26.05 41.94
CA GLY A 416 5.24 -26.65 43.22
C GLY A 416 4.16 -26.76 44.30
N LEU A 417 3.50 -27.93 44.36
CA LEU A 417 2.96 -28.46 45.62
C LEU A 417 3.06 -30.01 45.70
N LEU A 418 3.80 -30.46 46.72
CA LEU A 418 3.91 -31.78 47.38
C LEU A 418 5.12 -32.71 47.07
N PRO A 419 5.74 -33.32 48.12
CA PRO A 419 7.14 -33.73 48.14
C PRO A 419 7.37 -35.23 47.83
N ARG A 420 6.87 -35.75 46.69
CA ARG A 420 7.06 -37.17 46.33
C ARG A 420 7.56 -37.52 44.92
N LEU A 421 7.94 -36.54 44.09
CA LEU A 421 8.61 -36.83 42.81
C LEU A 421 10.08 -36.39 42.85
N ARG A 422 10.95 -37.31 43.27
CA ARG A 422 12.40 -37.10 43.46
C ARG A 422 13.26 -37.20 42.18
N THR A 423 12.70 -37.21 40.98
CA THR A 423 13.51 -37.39 39.74
C THR A 423 13.39 -36.29 38.68
N LEU A 424 12.58 -35.25 38.89
CA LEU A 424 12.52 -34.07 38.02
C LEU A 424 12.35 -32.79 38.85
N LYS A 425 13.38 -32.41 39.62
CA LYS A 425 13.40 -31.13 40.34
C LYS A 425 14.17 -30.07 39.55
N GLN A 426 13.44 -29.19 38.88
CA GLN A 426 13.85 -27.81 38.63
C GLN A 426 12.62 -26.94 38.85
N THR A 427 12.69 -26.06 39.86
CA THR A 427 11.63 -25.13 40.23
C THR A 427 11.29 -24.25 39.03
N LEU A 428 10.02 -24.26 38.63
CA LEU A 428 9.52 -23.44 37.54
C LEU A 428 9.36 -22.00 38.04
N HIS A 429 10.16 -21.08 37.50
CA HIS A 429 10.03 -19.65 37.76
C HIS A 429 9.58 -18.94 36.47
N PRO A 430 8.60 -18.02 36.53
CA PRO A 430 8.26 -17.20 35.36
C PRO A 430 9.49 -16.41 34.92
N CYS A 431 9.72 -16.29 33.61
CA CYS A 431 10.90 -15.66 33.02
C CYS A 431 11.04 -14.13 33.24
N LEU A 432 10.26 -13.54 34.15
CA LEU A 432 10.22 -12.10 34.42
C LEU A 432 11.14 -11.72 35.58
N GLY A 433 12.43 -11.63 35.29
CA GLY A 433 13.36 -10.75 36.02
C GLY A 433 13.44 -9.40 35.29
N HIS A 434 13.39 -8.28 36.02
CA HIS A 434 13.46 -6.91 35.51
C HIS A 434 14.27 -6.77 34.22
N LEU A 435 13.59 -6.46 33.11
CA LEU A 435 14.24 -6.05 31.86
C LEU A 435 14.93 -4.71 32.08
N HIS A 436 16.20 -4.75 32.48
CA HIS A 436 17.07 -3.58 32.46
C HIS A 436 17.61 -3.45 31.03
N VAL A 437 16.83 -2.82 30.14
CA VAL A 437 17.32 -2.43 28.82
C VAL A 437 17.93 -1.03 28.98
N SER A 438 19.25 -0.98 29.08
CA SER A 438 19.98 0.27 28.89
C SER A 438 19.86 0.63 27.41
N PHE A 439 19.14 1.72 27.09
CA PHE A 439 19.01 2.23 25.72
C PHE A 439 20.25 3.02 25.26
N ASP A 440 21.28 3.11 26.09
CA ASP A 440 22.53 3.74 25.72
C ASP A 440 23.38 2.74 24.92
N VAL A 441 23.46 3.00 23.60
CA VAL A 441 24.29 2.32 22.58
C VAL A 441 23.65 1.10 21.91
N LEU A 442 22.48 1.29 21.27
CA LEU A 442 22.20 0.58 20.01
C LEU A 442 22.88 1.36 18.88
N SER A 443 24.14 1.02 18.61
CA SER A 443 24.90 1.57 17.49
C SER A 443 24.19 1.26 16.16
N ARG A 444 24.00 2.29 15.32
CA ARG A 444 23.35 2.24 13.98
C ARG A 444 23.93 1.17 13.03
N SER A 445 25.07 0.56 13.37
CA SER A 445 25.83 -0.38 12.54
C SER A 445 25.45 -1.86 12.70
N VAL A 446 24.50 -2.23 13.57
CA VAL A 446 24.10 -3.64 13.79
C VAL A 446 22.91 -4.08 12.92
N ILE A 447 22.16 -3.14 12.33
CA ILE A 447 20.99 -3.45 11.48
C ILE A 447 21.42 -4.04 10.12
N PHE A 448 22.65 -3.75 9.64
CA PHE A 448 23.14 -4.21 8.34
C PHE A 448 24.43 -5.03 8.42
N ARG A 449 24.42 -6.10 9.23
CA ARG A 449 25.34 -7.21 8.98
C ARG A 449 24.60 -8.54 8.90
N ARG A 450 23.94 -8.75 7.77
CA ARG A 450 23.77 -10.11 7.25
C ARG A 450 24.45 -10.23 5.89
N LYS A 451 25.42 -11.13 5.91
CA LYS A 451 26.33 -11.56 4.86
C LYS A 451 25.55 -11.92 3.60
N ARG A 452 26.06 -11.50 2.43
CA ARG A 452 25.68 -12.03 1.11
C ARG A 452 25.67 -13.56 1.17
N THR A 453 24.50 -14.14 1.03
CA THR A 453 24.33 -15.51 0.52
C THR A 453 23.17 -15.44 -0.45
N GLU A 454 23.49 -15.60 -1.74
CA GLU A 454 22.55 -15.88 -2.81
C GLU A 454 21.68 -17.07 -2.41
N SER A 455 20.38 -16.87 -2.35
CA SER A 455 19.40 -17.91 -2.60
C SER A 455 18.07 -17.23 -2.95
N ASP A 456 17.66 -17.42 -4.20
CA ASP A 456 16.37 -17.05 -4.77
C ASP A 456 15.21 -17.41 -3.84
N ASN A 457 14.64 -16.41 -3.16
CA ASN A 457 13.28 -16.39 -2.60
C ASN A 457 13.00 -15.00 -1.98
N SER A 458 13.27 -13.93 -2.72
CA SER A 458 12.79 -12.60 -2.35
C SER A 458 11.32 -12.49 -2.76
N LEU A 459 10.41 -12.29 -1.80
CA LEU A 459 8.98 -11.99 -2.04
C LEU A 459 8.76 -10.57 -2.62
N VAL A 460 9.84 -9.82 -2.83
CA VAL A 460 9.84 -8.42 -3.26
C VAL A 460 10.58 -8.36 -4.59
N SER A 461 9.92 -7.87 -5.63
CA SER A 461 10.53 -7.67 -6.95
C SER A 461 11.70 -6.68 -6.86
N GLU A 462 12.73 -6.86 -7.67
CA GLU A 462 13.93 -6.02 -7.66
C GLU A 462 13.61 -4.53 -7.78
N GLY A 463 12.63 -4.15 -8.60
CA GLY A 463 12.17 -2.75 -8.73
C GLY A 463 11.51 -2.18 -7.47
N LEU A 464 10.77 -3.01 -6.70
CA LEU A 464 10.22 -2.59 -5.41
C LEU A 464 11.33 -2.45 -4.35
N ARG A 465 12.35 -3.29 -4.43
CA ARG A 465 13.55 -3.19 -3.58
C ARG A 465 14.34 -1.91 -3.86
N GLU A 466 14.51 -1.57 -5.13
CA GLU A 466 15.17 -0.33 -5.55
C GLU A 466 14.37 0.90 -5.15
N ALA A 467 13.03 0.88 -5.29
CA ALA A 467 12.15 1.95 -4.84
C ALA A 467 12.23 2.17 -3.32
N ILE A 468 12.20 1.09 -2.52
CA ILE A 468 12.38 1.15 -1.06
C ILE A 468 13.77 1.68 -0.70
N THR A 469 14.81 1.27 -1.43
CA THR A 469 16.19 1.68 -1.17
C THR A 469 16.41 3.16 -1.49
N SER A 470 15.90 3.63 -2.64
CA SER A 470 15.96 5.04 -3.03
C SER A 470 15.18 5.91 -2.05
N TYR A 471 13.98 5.47 -1.64
CA TYR A 471 13.17 6.15 -0.63
C TYR A 471 13.91 6.31 0.71
N LEU A 472 14.57 5.26 1.21
CA LEU A 472 15.32 5.33 2.48
C LEU A 472 16.47 6.33 2.41
N GLN A 473 17.20 6.37 1.28
CA GLN A 473 18.27 7.35 1.06
C GLN A 473 17.77 8.80 1.04
N MET A 474 16.54 9.03 0.57
CA MET A 474 15.92 10.36 0.55
C MET A 474 15.45 10.82 1.94
N THR A 475 15.17 9.88 2.85
CA THR A 475 14.76 10.16 4.23
C THR A 475 15.93 10.30 5.22
N GLU A 476 17.16 9.96 4.81
CA GLU A 476 18.36 10.21 5.59
C GLU A 476 18.72 11.71 5.52
N GLY A 477 18.24 12.48 6.51
CA GLY A 477 18.68 13.85 6.74
C GLY A 477 20.20 13.94 6.89
N ASN A 478 20.76 14.97 6.27
CA ASN A 478 22.18 15.27 6.17
C ASN A 478 22.79 15.61 7.55
N ASP A 479 23.00 14.61 8.42
CA ASP A 479 23.72 14.74 9.69
C ASP A 479 25.19 14.31 9.51
N HIS A 480 25.92 14.99 8.63
CA HIS A 480 27.38 14.92 8.61
C HIS A 480 27.96 16.34 8.52
N SER A 481 27.87 17.07 9.64
CA SER A 481 28.76 18.18 9.94
C SER A 481 29.82 17.74 10.96
N TRP A 482 31.09 17.92 10.57
CA TRP A 482 32.33 17.95 11.36
C TRP A 482 32.91 16.62 11.88
N ASP A 483 34.02 16.18 11.26
CA ASP A 483 35.36 16.45 11.80
C ASP A 483 36.48 16.12 10.78
N THR A 484 37.40 17.09 10.64
CA THR A 484 38.64 17.17 9.83
C THR A 484 38.56 17.22 8.30
#